data_AF-A0A1G1WAW9-F1
#
_entry.id   AF-A0A1G1WAW9-F1
#
_cell.length_a   1.000
_cell.length_b   1.000
_cell.length_c   1.000
_cell.angle_alpha   90.00
_cell.angle_beta   90.00
_cell.angle_gamma   90.00
#
_symmetry.space_group_name_H-M   'P 1'
#
loop_
_entity.id
_entity.type
_entity.pdbx_description
1 polymer ?
#
loop_
_entity_poly.entity_id
_entity_poly.type
_entity_poly.pdbx_seq_one_letter_code
_entity_poly.pdbx_strand_id
1 'polypeptide(L)'
;MATPDFILDFLIFSFVASLGVLQIFAIRGDRRYSFFRQKVSSTIFGSLLLIISYLWFFNSGQRNVRNLEGAELFIIFGLGSMLSVLVARVIHNMRKAKNV
;
A
#
# COMPACT_ATOMS: atom_id res chain seq x y z
N MET A 1 -0.31 -17.79 18.00
CA MET A 1 0.87 -17.39 17.21
C MET A 1 0.38 -17.07 15.82
N ALA A 2 0.78 -15.92 15.28
CA ALA A 2 0.57 -15.59 13.88
C ALA A 2 1.20 -16.69 13.02
N THR A 3 0.46 -17.23 12.05
CA THR A 3 1.09 -18.07 11.03
C THR A 3 1.96 -17.18 10.15
N PRO A 4 3.08 -17.70 9.61
CA PRO A 4 3.89 -16.98 8.63
C PRO A 4 3.05 -16.43 7.47
N ASP A 5 2.03 -17.19 7.06
CA ASP A 5 1.08 -16.79 6.02
C ASP A 5 0.29 -15.53 6.39
N PHE A 6 -0.18 -15.41 7.63
CA PHE A 6 -0.90 -14.21 8.07
C PHE A 6 0.00 -12.98 8.08
N ILE A 7 1.25 -13.11 8.55
CA ILE A 7 2.21 -12.00 8.60
C ILE A 7 2.48 -11.50 7.18
N LEU A 8 2.74 -12.41 6.24
CA LEU A 8 2.99 -12.07 4.85
C LEU A 8 1.75 -11.44 4.20
N ASP A 9 0.57 -12.02 4.39
CA ASP A 9 -0.70 -11.47 3.90
C ASP A 9 -0.94 -10.05 4.42
N PHE A 10 -0.69 -9.82 5.72
CA PHE A 10 -0.89 -8.53 6.35
C PHE A 10 0.15 -7.50 5.90
N LEU A 11 1.40 -7.92 5.65
CA LEU A 11 2.43 -7.08 5.06
C LEU A 11 2.05 -6.64 3.63
N ILE A 12 1.61 -7.59 2.79
CA ILE A 12 1.16 -7.33 1.41
C ILE A 12 -0.05 -6.39 1.43
N PHE A 13 -1.04 -6.69 2.27
CA PHE A 13 -2.21 -5.84 2.46
C PHE A 13 -1.81 -4.42 2.85
N SER A 14 -0.99 -4.26 3.89
CA SER A 14 -0.52 -2.96 4.39
C SER A 14 0.23 -2.18 3.32
N PHE A 15 1.11 -2.86 2.56
CA PHE A 15 1.84 -2.27 1.44
C PHE A 15 0.89 -1.77 0.34
N VAL A 16 0.00 -2.63 -0.17
CA VAL A 16 -0.89 -2.29 -1.29
C VAL A 16 -1.91 -1.23 -0.88
N ALA A 17 -2.49 -1.34 0.32
CA ALA A 17 -3.43 -0.36 0.84
C ALA A 17 -2.77 1.01 1.02
N SER A 18 -1.58 1.06 1.64
CA SER A 18 -0.82 2.32 1.80
C SER A 18 -0.45 2.92 0.46
N LEU A 19 -0.08 2.09 -0.52
CA LEU A 19 0.19 2.55 -1.88
C LEU A 19 -1.06 3.15 -2.52
N GLY A 20 -2.23 2.53 -2.34
CA GLY A 20 -3.51 3.06 -2.79
C GLY A 20 -3.83 4.43 -2.18
N VAL A 21 -3.64 4.58 -0.86
CA VAL A 21 -3.78 5.86 -0.16
C VAL A 21 -2.82 6.91 -0.75
N LEU A 22 -1.55 6.57 -0.92
CA LEU A 22 -0.56 7.47 -1.52
C LEU A 22 -1.01 7.92 -2.92
N GLN A 23 -1.51 7.02 -3.77
CA GLN A 23 -1.96 7.39 -5.13
C GLN A 23 -3.20 8.30 -5.11
N ILE A 24 -4.09 8.15 -4.13
CA ILE A 24 -5.25 9.06 -3.95
C ILE A 24 -4.79 10.45 -3.49
N PHE A 25 -3.88 10.51 -2.51
CA PHE A 25 -3.49 11.76 -1.86
C PHE A 25 -2.33 12.50 -2.51
N ALA A 26 -1.50 11.84 -3.33
CA ALA A 26 -0.35 12.46 -3.99
C ALA A 26 -0.71 13.65 -4.90
N ILE A 27 -1.99 13.84 -5.24
CA ILE A 27 -2.44 15.01 -6.00
C ILE A 27 -2.73 16.23 -5.11
N ARG A 28 -3.15 16.01 -3.86
CA ARG A 28 -3.37 17.09 -2.89
C ARG A 28 -2.07 17.48 -2.19
N GLY A 29 -1.12 16.56 -2.10
CA GLY A 29 0.20 16.78 -1.54
C GLY A 29 1.29 16.75 -2.62
N ASP A 30 2.36 16.01 -2.33
CA ASP A 30 3.54 15.94 -3.19
C ASP A 30 3.35 14.94 -4.35
N ARG A 31 3.35 15.47 -5.58
CA ARG A 31 3.25 14.67 -6.82
C ARG A 31 4.43 13.71 -7.03
N ARG A 32 5.52 13.82 -6.25
CA ARG A 32 6.66 12.89 -6.25
C ARG A 32 6.28 11.47 -5.82
N TYR A 33 5.09 11.28 -5.25
CA TYR A 33 4.57 9.97 -4.89
C TYR A 33 3.49 9.45 -5.85
N SER A 34 3.07 10.22 -6.87
CA SER A 34 2.10 9.76 -7.85
C SER A 34 2.76 9.06 -9.03
N PHE A 35 2.19 7.93 -9.43
CA PHE A 35 2.60 7.15 -10.59
C PHE A 35 2.16 7.82 -11.89
N PHE A 36 1.03 8.54 -11.85
CA PHE A 36 0.41 9.15 -13.01
C PHE A 36 0.60 10.67 -13.03
N ARG A 37 0.53 11.28 -14.22
CA ARG A 37 0.50 12.75 -14.35
C ARG A 37 -0.91 13.28 -14.12
N GLN A 38 -1.90 12.52 -14.57
CA GLN A 38 -3.31 12.87 -14.49
C GLN A 38 -3.88 12.50 -13.12
N LYS A 39 -4.58 13.48 -12.53
CA LYS A 39 -5.25 13.33 -11.22
C LYS A 39 -6.22 12.16 -11.22
N VAL A 40 -7.09 12.12 -12.22
CA VAL A 40 -8.17 11.13 -12.30
C VAL A 40 -7.59 9.71 -12.33
N SER A 41 -6.57 9.46 -13.15
CA SER A 41 -5.93 8.13 -13.22
C SER A 41 -5.29 7.71 -11.90
N SER A 42 -4.58 8.61 -11.22
CA SER A 42 -3.96 8.31 -9.92
C SER A 42 -5.01 8.01 -8.85
N THR A 43 -6.10 8.79 -8.81
CA THR A 43 -7.19 8.54 -7.87
C THR A 43 -7.91 7.23 -8.15
N ILE A 44 -8.31 6.96 -9.41
CA ILE A 44 -8.98 5.70 -9.77
C ILE A 44 -8.09 4.50 -9.44
N PHE A 45 -6.82 4.54 -9.85
CA PHE A 45 -5.89 3.45 -9.58
C PHE A 45 -5.69 3.25 -8.06
N GLY A 46 -5.50 4.32 -7.29
CA GLY A 46 -5.36 4.23 -5.85
C GLY A 46 -6.60 3.68 -5.15
N SER A 47 -7.79 4.08 -5.60
CA SER A 47 -9.07 3.56 -5.11
C SER A 47 -9.23 2.07 -5.42
N LEU A 48 -8.87 1.63 -6.63
CA LEU A 48 -8.89 0.22 -6.99
C LEU A 48 -7.94 -0.60 -6.13
N LEU A 49 -6.70 -0.12 -5.90
CA LEU A 49 -5.75 -0.80 -5.00
C LEU A 49 -6.31 -0.96 -3.59
N LEU A 50 -6.92 0.08 -3.03
CA LEU A 50 -7.56 0.01 -1.72
C LEU A 50 -8.71 -0.98 -1.67
N ILE A 51 -9.63 -0.90 -2.62
CA ILE A 51 -10.82 -1.78 -2.65
C ILE A 51 -10.36 -3.24 -2.78
N ILE A 52 -9.48 -3.53 -3.74
CA ILE A 52 -8.99 -4.88 -4.01
C ILE A 52 -8.22 -5.42 -2.81
N SER A 53 -7.33 -4.63 -2.19
CA SER A 53 -6.55 -5.11 -1.05
C SER A 53 -7.43 -5.43 0.16
N TYR A 54 -8.43 -4.60 0.46
CA TYR A 54 -9.39 -4.87 1.53
C TYR A 54 -10.24 -6.11 1.23
N LEU A 55 -10.82 -6.20 0.04
CA LEU A 55 -11.64 -7.35 -0.36
C LEU A 55 -10.83 -8.65 -0.30
N TRP A 56 -9.60 -8.63 -0.83
CA TRP A 56 -8.73 -9.80 -0.82
C TRP A 56 -8.32 -10.18 0.60
N PHE A 57 -7.83 -9.25 1.40
CA PHE A 57 -7.31 -9.55 2.73
C PHE A 57 -8.42 -10.10 3.64
N PHE A 58 -9.58 -9.45 3.69
CA PHE A 58 -10.67 -9.86 4.58
C PHE A 58 -11.45 -11.10 4.10
N ASN A 59 -11.41 -11.45 2.82
CA ASN A 59 -12.07 -12.67 2.31
C ASN A 59 -11.16 -13.91 2.27
N SER A 60 -9.85 -13.75 2.43
CA SER A 60 -8.89 -14.86 2.25
C SER A 60 -8.79 -15.83 3.45
N GLY A 61 -9.55 -15.63 4.53
CA GLY A 61 -9.63 -16.59 5.64
C GLY A 61 -9.99 -15.96 6.99
N GLN A 62 -9.85 -16.74 8.08
CA GLN A 62 -10.01 -16.20 9.43
C GLN A 62 -8.89 -15.20 9.74
N ARG A 63 -9.25 -13.91 9.82
CA ARG A 63 -8.33 -12.82 10.18
C ARG A 63 -8.34 -12.46 11.65
N ASN A 64 -9.19 -13.13 12.45
CA ASN A 64 -9.19 -12.99 13.89
C ASN A 64 -8.14 -13.92 14.50
N VAL A 65 -6.89 -13.45 14.52
CA VAL A 65 -5.76 -14.24 15.02
C VAL A 65 -5.60 -14.03 16.52
N ARG A 66 -5.58 -15.13 17.27
CA ARG A 66 -5.33 -15.09 18.72
C ARG A 66 -3.84 -14.91 19.01
N ASN A 67 -3.53 -14.11 20.02
CA ASN A 67 -2.18 -13.86 20.54
C ASN A 67 -1.26 -13.15 19.52
N LEU A 68 -1.79 -12.12 18.85
CA LEU A 68 -1.01 -11.16 18.06
C LEU A 68 -1.13 -9.81 18.77
N GLU A 69 -0.01 -9.23 19.17
CA GLU A 69 -0.01 -7.96 19.88
C GLU A 69 -0.15 -6.79 18.91
N GLY A 70 -0.75 -5.69 19.38
CA GLY A 70 -0.89 -4.48 18.59
C GLY A 70 0.46 -3.91 18.13
N ALA A 71 1.51 -4.09 18.93
CA ALA A 71 2.87 -3.67 18.58
C ALA A 71 3.43 -4.44 17.37
N GLU A 72 3.18 -5.75 17.28
CA GLU A 72 3.63 -6.59 16.16
C GLU A 72 2.92 -6.15 14.87
N LEU A 73 1.61 -5.94 14.92
CA LEU A 73 0.83 -5.43 13.79
C LEU A 73 1.31 -4.04 13.37
N PHE A 74 1.64 -3.17 14.33
CA PHE A 74 2.15 -1.84 14.03
C PHE A 74 3.50 -1.89 13.29
N ILE A 75 4.40 -2.80 13.69
CA ILE A 75 5.69 -2.99 13.01
C ILE A 75 5.46 -3.46 11.57
N ILE A 76 4.63 -4.47 11.35
CA ILE A 76 4.36 -5.01 10.01
C ILE A 76 3.70 -3.95 9.12
N PHE A 77 2.72 -3.22 9.66
CA PHE A 77 2.10 -2.08 8.99
C PHE A 77 3.13 -1.00 8.64
N GLY A 78 4.02 -0.66 9.57
CA GLY A 78 5.11 0.30 9.37
C GLY A 78 6.05 -0.11 8.24
N LEU A 79 6.44 -1.40 8.18
CA LEU A 79 7.26 -1.94 7.11
C LEU A 79 6.55 -1.88 5.74
N GLY A 80 5.29 -2.31 5.68
CA GLY A 80 4.49 -2.27 4.45
C GLY A 80 4.26 -0.85 3.94
N SER A 81 3.91 0.08 4.83
CA SER A 81 3.70 1.48 4.49
C SER A 81 5.01 2.17 4.06
N MET A 82 6.12 1.92 4.74
CA MET A 82 7.44 2.46 4.34
C MET A 82 7.86 1.94 2.96
N LEU A 83 7.64 0.65 2.68
CA LEU A 83 7.88 0.07 1.35
C LEU A 83 7.03 0.76 0.28
N SER A 84 5.77 1.09 0.58
CA SER A 84 4.89 1.79 -0.37
C SER A 84 5.42 3.17 -0.77
N VAL A 85 5.97 3.92 0.19
CA VAL A 85 6.60 5.22 -0.04
C VAL A 85 7.84 5.08 -0.94
N LEU A 86 8.70 4.10 -0.64
CA LEU A 86 9.91 3.83 -1.42
C LEU A 86 9.58 3.47 -2.86
N VAL A 87 8.68 2.51 -3.06
CA VAL A 87 8.23 2.08 -4.39
C VAL A 87 7.65 3.27 -5.16
N ALA A 88 6.82 4.09 -4.52
CA ALA A 88 6.24 5.24 -5.19
C ALA A 88 7.26 6.26 -5.67
N ARG A 89 8.26 6.52 -4.84
CA ARG A 89 9.35 7.44 -5.19
C ARG A 89 10.24 6.88 -6.32
N VAL A 90 10.55 5.59 -6.29
CA VAL A 90 11.31 4.91 -7.35
C VAL A 90 10.58 5.00 -8.68
N ILE A 91 9.29 4.65 -8.71
CA ILE A 91 8.47 4.70 -9.94
C ILE A 91 8.39 6.13 -10.47
N HIS A 92 8.19 7.11 -9.60
CA HIS A 92 8.18 8.51 -10.00
C HIS A 92 9.50 8.94 -10.65
N ASN A 93 10.63 8.58 -10.03
CA ASN A 93 11.97 8.91 -10.55
C ASN A 93 12.23 8.25 -11.91
N MET A 94 11.86 6.98 -12.07
CA MET A 94 11.99 6.26 -13.35
C MET A 94 11.15 6.94 -14.45
N ARG A 95 9.91 7.34 -14.12
CA ARG A 95 9.05 8.07 -15.05
C ARG A 95 9.65 9.43 -15.41
N LYS A 96 10.23 10.14 -14.44
CA LYS A 96 10.89 11.43 -14.69
C LYS A 96 12.08 11.26 -15.63
N ALA A 97 12.94 10.28 -15.38
CA ALA A 97 14.12 10.00 -16.20
C ALA A 97 13.78 9.65 -17.66
N LYS A 98 12.68 8.93 -17.91
CA LYS A 98 12.21 8.61 -19.28
C LYS A 98 11.63 9.79 -20.07
N ASN A 99 11.33 10.90 -19.41
CA ASN A 99 10.69 12.08 -20.03
C ASN A 99 11.63 13.29 -20.11
N VAL A 100 12.90 13.11 -19.75
CA VAL A 100 14.00 14.03 -20.03
C VAL A 100 14.64 13.56 -21.32
#